data_AF-F3GJA7-F1
#
_entry.id   AF-F3GJA7-F1
#
_cell.length_a   1.000
_cell.length_b   1.000
_cell.length_c   1.000
_cell.angle_alpha   90.00
_cell.angle_beta   90.00
_cell.angle_gamma   90.00
#
_symmetry.space_group_name_H-M   'P 1'
#
loop_
_entity.id
_entity.type
_entity.pdbx_description
1 polymer ?
#
loop_
_entity_poly.entity_id
_entity_poly.type
_entity_poly.pdbx_seq_one_letter_code
_entity_poly.pdbx_strand_id
1 'polypeptide(L)'
;ERNRTEAYAVEYDRERADHSKTLLDRVLQGDLMDTMISRQSFGLLWLNPPYGDLVADHSGASQYQGSGRRRLEKAFYQRSLPLLQYGGVMVFIVPHYVLDDELCGWLTNHFTGLRICAAVDRTFKQVVIFGIRVRRQDLARPREVAAMREHLRAIGSGEQAADLLPATWPWEQYAVLPIANDLEHFYRITLEPEQFSEEVLRLRGLWPDFTLHFGQTGAQPRAPVKALSRWHLALALAAGAITGVVTSRSGRVLVLKGDTYKDKVPKTEFTEDEDGNVFETR
;
A
#
# COMPACT_ATOMS: atom_id res chain seq x y z
N GLU A 1 -23.40 -17.34 -14.12
CA GLU A 1 -22.27 -16.52 -13.63
C GLU A 1 -22.47 -15.91 -12.23
N ARG A 2 -23.70 -15.69 -11.73
CA ARG A 2 -23.99 -15.06 -10.41
C ARG A 2 -23.49 -15.76 -9.13
N ASN A 3 -22.84 -16.91 -9.22
CA ASN A 3 -22.32 -17.67 -8.07
C ASN A 3 -20.79 -17.87 -8.12
N ARG A 4 -20.06 -17.14 -8.98
CA ARG A 4 -18.60 -17.29 -9.04
C ARG A 4 -17.96 -16.53 -7.87
N THR A 5 -17.28 -17.26 -7.00
CA THR A 5 -16.39 -16.68 -5.98
C THR A 5 -15.00 -16.54 -6.59
N GLU A 6 -14.38 -15.39 -6.40
CA GLU A 6 -12.98 -15.17 -6.75
C GLU A 6 -12.13 -15.09 -5.49
N ALA A 7 -10.96 -15.73 -5.52
CA ALA A 7 -10.04 -15.83 -4.42
C ALA A 7 -8.74 -15.07 -4.71
N TYR A 8 -8.36 -14.23 -3.74
CA TYR A 8 -7.20 -13.36 -3.82
C TYR A 8 -6.27 -13.64 -2.64
N ALA A 9 -4.96 -13.57 -2.85
CA ALA A 9 -3.98 -13.71 -1.78
C ALA A 9 -2.83 -12.71 -1.88
N VAL A 10 -2.27 -12.39 -0.72
CA VAL A 10 -0.96 -11.75 -0.58
C VAL A 10 -0.10 -12.69 0.24
N GLU A 11 0.98 -13.20 -0.33
CA GLU A 11 1.90 -14.14 0.33
C GLU A 11 3.32 -13.59 0.23
N TYR A 12 4.01 -13.58 1.36
CA TYR A 12 5.35 -13.03 1.47
C TYR A 12 6.40 -13.97 0.86
N ASP A 13 6.31 -15.25 1.18
CA ASP A 13 7.25 -16.27 0.72
C ASP A 13 7.06 -16.61 -0.76
N ARG A 14 8.15 -16.59 -1.52
CA ARG A 14 8.10 -16.79 -2.97
C ARG A 14 7.55 -18.17 -3.34
N GLU A 15 8.03 -19.23 -2.70
CA GLU A 15 7.64 -20.60 -3.04
C GLU A 15 6.14 -20.84 -2.74
N ARG A 16 5.67 -20.37 -1.58
CA ARG A 16 4.24 -20.42 -1.23
C ARG A 16 3.39 -19.57 -2.15
N ALA A 17 3.87 -18.40 -2.56
CA ALA A 17 3.15 -17.54 -3.50
C ALA A 17 3.02 -18.22 -4.88
N ASP A 18 4.10 -18.82 -5.38
CA ASP A 18 4.10 -19.55 -6.65
C ASP A 18 3.18 -20.76 -6.61
N HIS A 19 3.16 -21.51 -5.51
CA HIS A 19 2.18 -22.57 -5.32
C HIS A 19 0.75 -22.03 -5.29
N SER A 20 0.51 -20.93 -4.57
CA SER A 20 -0.82 -20.32 -4.45
C SER A 20 -1.37 -19.81 -5.80
N LYS A 21 -0.51 -19.36 -6.71
CA LYS A 21 -0.90 -18.97 -8.09
C LYS A 21 -1.53 -20.12 -8.89
N THR A 22 -1.30 -21.37 -8.49
CA THR A 22 -1.92 -22.55 -9.11
C THR A 22 -3.32 -22.85 -8.58
N LEU A 23 -3.70 -22.26 -7.44
CA LEU A 23 -4.93 -22.56 -6.70
C LEU A 23 -5.93 -21.40 -6.66
N LEU A 24 -5.45 -20.16 -6.75
CA LEU A 24 -6.23 -18.94 -6.54
C LEU A 24 -6.29 -18.09 -7.80
N ASP A 25 -7.30 -17.23 -7.91
CA ASP A 25 -7.51 -16.40 -9.10
C ASP A 25 -6.44 -15.31 -9.25
N ARG A 26 -6.04 -14.66 -8.15
CA ARG A 26 -4.95 -13.67 -8.15
C ARG A 26 -4.11 -13.74 -6.88
N VAL A 27 -2.80 -13.71 -7.05
CA VAL A 27 -1.84 -13.75 -5.94
C VAL A 27 -0.78 -12.67 -6.12
N LEU A 28 -0.56 -11.86 -5.09
CA LEU A 28 0.59 -10.98 -4.97
C LEU A 28 1.65 -11.65 -4.13
N GLN A 29 2.87 -11.72 -4.66
CA GLN A 29 4.05 -12.09 -3.88
C GLN A 29 4.63 -10.82 -3.24
N GLY A 30 4.67 -10.73 -1.92
CA GLY A 30 5.23 -9.60 -1.19
C GLY A 30 4.62 -9.36 0.20
N ASP A 31 5.09 -8.29 0.85
CA ASP A 31 4.56 -7.82 2.12
C ASP A 31 3.19 -7.14 1.93
N LEU A 32 2.19 -7.52 2.72
CA LEU A 32 0.87 -6.87 2.73
C LEU A 32 0.96 -5.36 2.98
N MET A 33 1.94 -4.92 3.78
CA MET A 33 2.17 -3.49 4.06
C MET A 33 2.64 -2.72 2.82
N ASP A 34 3.19 -3.40 1.82
CA ASP A 34 3.67 -2.86 0.55
C ASP A 34 2.65 -3.07 -0.60
N THR A 35 1.37 -3.24 -0.27
CA THR A 35 0.30 -3.40 -1.28
C THR A 35 -0.65 -2.21 -1.31
N MET A 36 -1.20 -1.95 -2.49
CA MET A 36 -2.39 -1.12 -2.69
C MET A 36 -3.56 -2.04 -3.02
N ILE A 37 -4.56 -2.06 -2.14
CA ILE A 37 -5.74 -2.91 -2.24
C ILE A 37 -6.97 -2.06 -1.96
N SER A 38 -7.98 -2.14 -2.84
CA SER A 38 -9.24 -1.41 -2.67
C SER A 38 -9.88 -1.72 -1.32
N ARG A 39 -10.53 -0.71 -0.74
CA ARG A 39 -11.23 -0.85 0.54
C ARG A 39 -12.57 -1.51 0.31
N GLN A 40 -13.02 -2.31 1.27
CA GLN A 40 -14.35 -2.95 1.25
C GLN A 40 -14.64 -3.73 -0.04
N SER A 41 -13.62 -4.33 -0.65
CA SER A 41 -13.71 -5.09 -1.90
C SER A 41 -13.76 -6.61 -1.67
N PHE A 42 -13.81 -7.07 -0.41
CA PHE A 42 -13.88 -8.49 -0.07
C PHE A 42 -15.06 -8.79 0.85
N GLY A 43 -15.80 -9.85 0.55
CA GLY A 43 -16.87 -10.40 1.40
C GLY A 43 -16.36 -11.32 2.52
N LEU A 44 -15.15 -11.86 2.38
CA LEU A 44 -14.49 -12.69 3.38
C LEU A 44 -13.00 -12.33 3.45
N LEU A 45 -12.47 -12.23 4.67
CA LEU A 45 -11.03 -12.18 4.92
C LEU A 45 -10.59 -13.42 5.71
N TRP A 46 -9.59 -14.12 5.19
CA TRP A 46 -8.91 -15.21 5.88
C TRP A 46 -7.51 -14.76 6.27
N LEU A 47 -7.30 -14.53 7.56
CA LEU A 47 -6.09 -13.89 8.09
C LEU A 47 -5.30 -14.89 8.92
N ASN A 48 -4.06 -15.16 8.50
CA ASN A 48 -3.05 -15.92 9.23
C ASN A 48 -1.75 -15.09 9.27
N PRO A 49 -1.70 -14.01 10.08
CA PRO A 49 -0.57 -13.09 10.10
C PRO A 49 0.72 -13.78 10.57
N PRO A 50 1.89 -13.23 10.22
CA PRO A 50 3.14 -13.63 10.86
C PRO A 50 3.11 -13.30 12.36
N TYR A 51 3.70 -14.17 13.18
CA TYR A 51 3.72 -14.01 14.63
C TYR A 51 5.03 -13.40 15.11
N GLY A 52 4.94 -12.37 15.93
CA GLY A 52 6.12 -11.75 16.52
C GLY A 52 5.92 -10.31 16.94
N ASP A 53 6.96 -9.77 17.55
CA ASP A 53 7.00 -8.36 17.91
C ASP A 53 7.29 -7.51 16.68
N LEU A 54 6.62 -6.36 16.61
CA LEU A 54 6.85 -5.39 15.56
C LEU A 54 8.07 -4.53 15.95
N VAL A 55 9.22 -4.83 15.34
CA VAL A 55 10.46 -4.06 15.54
C VAL A 55 10.38 -2.73 14.78
N ALA A 56 10.98 -1.67 15.31
CA ALA A 56 10.90 -0.31 14.78
C ALA A 56 11.29 -0.18 13.29
N ASP A 57 12.14 -1.08 12.79
CA ASP A 57 12.66 -1.06 11.41
C ASP A 57 11.79 -1.83 10.40
N HIS A 58 10.69 -2.45 10.84
CA HIS A 58 9.75 -3.09 9.91
C HIS A 58 8.87 -2.05 9.20
N SER A 59 8.63 -2.27 7.91
CA SER A 59 7.72 -1.50 7.03
C SER A 59 6.34 -1.18 7.66
N GLY A 60 5.84 -2.04 8.55
CA GLY A 60 4.58 -1.84 9.27
C GLY A 60 4.67 -1.06 10.59
N ALA A 61 5.86 -0.76 11.10
CA ALA A 61 6.06 -0.14 12.41
C ALA A 61 5.55 1.30 12.51
N SER A 62 5.66 2.06 11.41
CA SER A 62 5.13 3.43 11.29
C SER A 62 3.61 3.46 11.06
N GLN A 63 3.03 2.36 10.56
CA GLN A 63 1.60 2.25 10.25
C GLN A 63 0.77 1.75 11.44
N TYR A 64 1.42 1.19 12.46
CA TYR A 64 0.74 0.72 13.67
C TYR A 64 0.16 1.89 14.48
N GLN A 65 -1.14 1.85 14.71
CA GLN A 65 -1.86 2.87 15.48
C GLN A 65 -2.43 2.24 16.76
N GLY A 66 -1.65 2.23 17.83
CA GLY A 66 -2.06 1.64 19.10
C GLY A 66 -1.14 2.01 20.25
N SER A 67 -1.64 1.84 21.47
CA SER A 67 -0.89 2.08 22.71
C SER A 67 -0.44 0.79 23.39
N GLY A 68 -0.96 -0.37 22.97
CA GLY A 68 -0.56 -1.67 23.48
C GLY A 68 0.75 -2.19 22.88
N ARG A 69 1.10 -3.44 23.23
CA ARG A 69 2.30 -4.10 22.72
C ARG A 69 2.22 -4.19 21.20
N ARG A 70 3.25 -3.65 20.52
CA ARG A 70 3.34 -3.63 19.07
C ARG A 70 3.66 -5.02 18.54
N ARG A 71 2.72 -5.60 17.82
CA ARG A 71 2.77 -6.97 17.34
C ARG A 71 2.42 -7.04 15.87
N LEU A 72 3.07 -7.94 15.14
CA LEU A 72 2.84 -8.13 13.70
C LEU A 72 1.38 -8.50 13.43
N GLU A 73 0.77 -9.33 14.28
CA GLU A 73 -0.62 -9.75 14.19
C GLU A 73 -1.59 -8.57 14.24
N LYS A 74 -1.30 -7.59 15.11
CA LYS A 74 -2.12 -6.40 15.27
C LYS A 74 -1.97 -5.44 14.10
N ALA A 75 -0.75 -5.20 13.63
CA ALA A 75 -0.50 -4.39 12.44
C ALA A 75 -1.20 -5.00 11.22
N PHE A 76 -1.08 -6.32 11.04
CA PHE A 76 -1.73 -7.06 9.96
C PHE A 76 -3.26 -6.93 10.03
N TYR A 77 -3.85 -7.06 11.22
CA TYR A 77 -5.27 -6.85 11.44
C TYR A 77 -5.71 -5.43 11.06
N GLN A 78 -4.98 -4.40 11.53
CA GLN A 78 -5.29 -2.99 11.21
C GLN A 78 -5.20 -2.71 9.71
N ARG A 79 -4.19 -3.25 9.03
CA ARG A 79 -4.01 -3.11 7.58
C ARG A 79 -5.13 -3.79 6.78
N SER A 80 -5.57 -4.96 7.25
CA SER A 80 -6.53 -5.83 6.56
C SER A 80 -7.99 -5.43 6.78
N LEU A 81 -8.34 -4.95 7.98
CA LEU A 81 -9.73 -4.64 8.34
C LEU A 81 -10.43 -3.71 7.33
N PRO A 82 -9.81 -2.61 6.82
CA PRO A 82 -10.44 -1.76 5.80
C PRO A 82 -10.81 -2.45 4.49
N LEU A 83 -10.20 -3.60 4.17
CA LEU A 83 -10.42 -4.36 2.94
C LEU A 83 -11.73 -5.16 2.97
N LEU A 84 -12.20 -5.55 4.16
CA LEU A 84 -13.45 -6.29 4.35
C LEU A 84 -14.67 -5.38 4.23
N GLN A 85 -15.71 -5.74 3.49
CA GLN A 85 -16.95 -4.96 3.50
C GLN A 85 -17.72 -5.09 4.83
N TYR A 86 -18.61 -4.14 5.12
CA TYR A 86 -19.58 -4.32 6.20
C TYR A 86 -20.53 -5.48 5.86
N GLY A 87 -20.87 -6.30 6.85
CA GLY A 87 -21.55 -7.58 6.65
C GLY A 87 -20.62 -8.71 6.18
N GLY A 88 -19.36 -8.42 5.88
CA GLY A 88 -18.36 -9.41 5.50
C GLY A 88 -17.85 -10.22 6.71
N VAL A 89 -17.34 -11.41 6.42
CA VAL A 89 -16.88 -12.38 7.42
C VAL A 89 -15.36 -12.30 7.58
N MET A 90 -14.88 -12.31 8.81
CA MET A 90 -13.46 -12.47 9.13
C MET A 90 -13.23 -13.85 9.74
N VAL A 91 -12.19 -14.54 9.27
CA VAL A 91 -11.55 -15.68 9.91
C VAL A 91 -10.15 -15.25 10.30
N PHE A 92 -9.82 -15.22 11.59
CA PHE A 92 -8.56 -14.71 12.10
C PHE A 92 -7.87 -15.74 12.98
N ILE A 93 -6.70 -16.21 12.53
CA ILE A 93 -5.91 -17.24 13.18
C ILE A 93 -4.73 -16.57 13.87
N VAL A 94 -4.71 -16.60 15.20
CA VAL A 94 -3.63 -15.99 16.00
C VAL A 94 -3.34 -16.82 17.25
N PRO A 95 -2.14 -16.72 17.83
CA PRO A 95 -1.88 -17.28 19.15
C PRO A 95 -2.78 -16.61 20.19
N HIS A 96 -3.35 -17.39 21.11
CA HIS A 96 -4.31 -16.83 22.09
C HIS A 96 -3.71 -15.68 22.90
N TYR A 97 -2.43 -15.73 23.24
CA TYR A 97 -1.73 -14.72 24.03
C TYR A 97 -1.56 -13.35 23.32
N VAL A 98 -2.00 -13.20 22.06
CA VAL A 98 -2.13 -11.90 21.37
C VAL A 98 -3.39 -11.14 21.84
N LEU A 99 -4.39 -11.84 22.37
CA LEU A 99 -5.67 -11.28 22.82
C LEU A 99 -5.52 -10.48 24.12
N ASP A 100 -4.94 -9.29 24.00
CA ASP A 100 -4.91 -8.30 25.07
C ASP A 100 -6.09 -7.32 24.99
N ASP A 101 -6.18 -6.40 25.96
CA ASP A 101 -7.30 -5.45 26.06
C ASP A 101 -7.53 -4.62 24.80
N GLU A 102 -6.46 -4.34 24.06
CA GLU A 102 -6.49 -3.55 22.83
C GLU A 102 -7.10 -4.36 21.68
N LEU A 103 -6.57 -5.56 21.41
CA LEU A 103 -7.09 -6.40 20.32
C LEU A 103 -8.51 -6.88 20.63
N CYS A 104 -8.79 -7.27 21.88
CA CYS A 104 -10.15 -7.64 22.29
C CYS A 104 -11.11 -6.46 22.11
N GLY A 105 -10.68 -5.26 22.49
CA GLY A 105 -11.44 -4.03 22.26
C GLY A 105 -11.74 -3.79 20.79
N TRP A 106 -10.77 -3.96 19.89
CA TRP A 106 -11.00 -3.84 18.45
C TRP A 106 -11.99 -4.88 17.93
N LEU A 107 -11.78 -6.15 18.26
CA LEU A 107 -12.66 -7.23 17.80
C LEU A 107 -14.11 -6.97 18.21
N THR A 108 -14.37 -6.66 19.48
CA THR A 108 -15.75 -6.45 19.97
C THR A 108 -16.40 -5.16 19.48
N ASN A 109 -15.61 -4.18 19.03
CA ASN A 109 -16.13 -2.92 18.47
C ASN A 109 -16.28 -2.95 16.94
N HIS A 110 -15.65 -3.92 16.25
CA HIS A 110 -15.70 -4.04 14.80
C HIS A 110 -16.58 -5.18 14.31
N PHE A 111 -16.86 -6.18 15.16
CA PHE A 111 -17.54 -7.42 14.76
C PHE A 111 -18.70 -7.79 15.68
N THR A 112 -19.73 -8.38 15.07
CA THR A 112 -20.80 -9.12 15.77
C THR A 112 -20.70 -10.61 15.47
N GLY A 113 -21.47 -11.43 16.19
CA GLY A 113 -21.46 -12.88 16.01
C GLY A 113 -20.06 -13.49 16.22
N LEU A 114 -19.28 -12.87 17.13
CA LEU A 114 -17.93 -13.31 17.44
C LEU A 114 -17.94 -14.72 18.03
N ARG A 115 -17.10 -15.58 17.49
CA ARG A 115 -16.85 -16.94 17.99
C ARG A 115 -15.35 -17.19 17.99
N ILE A 116 -14.89 -17.88 19.01
CA ILE A 116 -13.49 -18.23 19.18
C ILE A 116 -13.39 -19.72 19.45
N CYS A 117 -12.53 -20.40 18.70
CA CYS A 117 -12.26 -21.81 18.87
C CYS A 117 -10.74 -22.03 18.97
N ALA A 118 -10.31 -23.02 19.74
CA ALA A 118 -8.94 -23.50 19.68
C ALA A 118 -8.66 -24.10 18.29
N ALA A 119 -7.49 -23.79 17.73
CA ALA A 119 -7.04 -24.44 16.51
C ALA A 119 -6.79 -25.93 16.74
N VAL A 120 -6.93 -26.73 15.69
CA VAL A 120 -6.74 -28.19 15.75
C VAL A 120 -5.30 -28.53 16.14
N ASP A 121 -4.32 -27.80 15.59
CA ASP A 121 -2.93 -27.89 16.00
C ASP A 121 -2.67 -27.07 17.27
N ARG A 122 -2.35 -27.77 18.35
CA ARG A 122 -2.08 -27.17 19.66
C ARG A 122 -0.64 -26.68 19.82
N THR A 123 0.26 -27.02 18.91
CA THR A 123 1.69 -26.69 18.99
C THR A 123 1.91 -25.18 19.10
N PHE A 124 1.14 -24.41 18.34
CA PHE A 124 1.27 -22.97 18.24
C PHE A 124 0.33 -22.19 19.18
N LYS A 125 -0.44 -22.90 20.01
CA LYS A 125 -1.43 -22.32 20.94
C LYS A 125 -2.37 -21.32 20.23
N GLN A 126 -2.78 -21.68 19.03
CA GLN A 126 -3.60 -20.83 18.17
C GLN A 126 -5.07 -20.92 18.52
N VAL A 127 -5.76 -19.82 18.25
CA VAL A 127 -7.21 -19.72 18.22
C VAL A 127 -7.65 -19.25 16.84
N VAL A 128 -8.81 -19.70 16.42
CA VAL A 128 -9.50 -19.27 15.21
C VAL A 128 -10.70 -18.43 15.65
N ILE A 129 -10.71 -17.17 15.22
CA ILE A 129 -11.74 -16.20 15.57
C ILE A 129 -12.58 -15.92 14.33
N PHE A 130 -13.89 -16.06 14.47
CA PHE A 130 -14.87 -15.74 13.45
C PHE A 130 -15.67 -14.50 13.86
N GLY A 131 -16.03 -13.65 12.91
CA GLY A 131 -16.89 -12.51 13.17
C GLY A 131 -17.45 -11.87 11.91
N ILE A 132 -18.58 -11.19 12.04
CA ILE A 132 -19.23 -10.43 10.96
C ILE A 132 -18.97 -8.94 11.18
N ARG A 133 -18.34 -8.27 10.22
CA ARG A 133 -17.97 -6.85 10.35
C ARG A 133 -19.23 -5.99 10.41
N VAL A 134 -19.34 -5.11 11.40
CA VAL A 134 -20.50 -4.22 11.58
C VAL A 134 -20.09 -2.77 11.70
N ARG A 135 -21.04 -1.86 11.44
CA ARG A 135 -20.89 -0.45 11.77
C ARG A 135 -21.14 -0.27 13.26
N ARG A 136 -20.59 0.80 13.84
CA ARG A 136 -20.72 1.10 15.27
C ARG A 136 -22.17 1.18 15.76
N GLN A 137 -23.08 1.64 14.91
CA GLN A 137 -24.52 1.74 15.21
C GLN A 137 -25.24 0.39 15.25
N ASP A 138 -24.68 -0.64 14.60
CA ASP A 138 -25.24 -1.98 14.48
C ASP A 138 -24.61 -2.96 15.50
N LEU A 139 -23.85 -2.42 16.47
CA LEU A 139 -23.23 -3.22 17.52
C LEU A 139 -24.30 -3.81 18.45
N ALA A 140 -23.97 -4.98 18.98
CA ALA A 140 -24.74 -5.63 20.03
C ALA A 140 -24.88 -4.72 21.27
N ARG A 141 -25.78 -5.12 22.19
CA ARG A 141 -26.03 -4.33 23.40
C ARG A 141 -24.72 -4.17 24.20
N PRO A 142 -24.47 -3.03 24.87
CA PRO A 142 -23.20 -2.77 25.57
C PRO A 142 -22.80 -3.88 26.56
N ARG A 143 -23.80 -4.53 27.19
CA ARG A 143 -23.57 -5.65 28.12
C ARG A 143 -23.04 -6.91 27.41
N GLU A 144 -23.53 -7.22 26.21
CA GLU A 144 -23.10 -8.37 25.41
C GLU A 144 -21.68 -8.15 24.87
N VAL A 145 -21.40 -6.92 24.41
CA VAL A 145 -20.05 -6.49 23.98
C VAL A 145 -19.06 -6.63 25.14
N ALA A 146 -19.41 -6.17 26.34
CA ALA A 146 -18.57 -6.28 27.53
C ALA A 146 -18.33 -7.75 27.92
N ALA A 147 -19.36 -8.59 27.90
CA ALA A 147 -19.23 -10.02 28.20
C ALA A 147 -18.33 -10.76 27.20
N MET A 148 -18.48 -10.48 25.89
CA MET A 148 -17.62 -11.06 24.86
C MET A 148 -16.17 -10.59 25.02
N ARG A 149 -15.95 -9.30 25.32
CA ARG A 149 -14.61 -8.76 25.54
C ARG A 149 -13.91 -9.46 26.70
N GLU A 150 -14.62 -9.66 27.81
CA GLU A 150 -14.08 -10.36 28.98
C GLU A 150 -13.78 -11.83 28.67
N HIS A 151 -14.65 -12.49 27.90
CA HIS A 151 -14.41 -13.87 27.47
C HIS A 151 -13.15 -14.01 26.58
N LEU A 152 -12.97 -13.11 25.61
CA LEU A 152 -11.75 -13.06 24.79
C LEU A 152 -10.50 -12.80 25.63
N ARG A 153 -10.59 -11.89 26.63
CA ARG A 153 -9.49 -11.56 27.55
C ARG A 153 -9.09 -12.77 28.41
N ALA A 154 -10.07 -13.50 28.96
CA ALA A 154 -9.83 -14.71 29.75
C ALA A 154 -9.15 -15.81 28.94
N ILE A 155 -9.49 -15.94 27.66
CA ILE A 155 -8.78 -16.84 26.72
C ILE A 155 -7.36 -16.32 26.43
N GLY A 156 -7.22 -15.01 26.26
CA GLY A 156 -5.93 -14.37 26.02
C GLY A 156 -4.92 -14.59 27.14
N SER A 157 -5.35 -14.42 28.39
CA SER A 157 -4.53 -14.64 29.59
C SER A 157 -4.29 -16.12 29.90
N GLY A 158 -5.08 -17.03 29.32
CA GLY A 158 -5.05 -18.46 29.60
C GLY A 158 -5.84 -18.86 30.85
N GLU A 159 -6.62 -17.95 31.44
CA GLU A 159 -7.57 -18.24 32.53
C GLU A 159 -8.67 -19.21 32.06
N GLN A 160 -9.08 -19.10 30.79
CA GLN A 160 -10.05 -19.98 30.15
C GLN A 160 -9.47 -20.58 28.86
N ALA A 161 -9.74 -21.85 28.60
CA ALA A 161 -9.43 -22.44 27.29
C ALA A 161 -10.54 -22.12 26.28
N ALA A 162 -10.17 -21.83 25.03
CA ALA A 162 -11.14 -21.74 23.94
C ALA A 162 -11.72 -23.12 23.63
N ASP A 163 -13.00 -23.16 23.26
CA ASP A 163 -13.67 -24.40 22.86
C ASP A 163 -13.03 -25.00 21.61
N LEU A 164 -13.01 -26.33 21.50
CA LEU A 164 -12.47 -26.97 20.30
C LEU A 164 -13.30 -26.63 19.07
N LEU A 165 -12.62 -26.44 17.93
CA LEU A 165 -13.30 -26.30 16.65
C LEU A 165 -14.15 -27.55 16.40
N PRO A 166 -15.48 -27.43 16.24
CA PRO A 166 -16.35 -28.60 16.16
C PRO A 166 -16.16 -29.32 14.83
N ALA A 167 -16.23 -30.66 14.84
CA ALA A 167 -16.16 -31.48 13.63
C ALA A 167 -17.32 -31.18 12.66
N THR A 168 -18.48 -30.83 13.20
CA THR A 168 -19.67 -30.38 12.45
C THR A 168 -20.13 -29.06 13.01
N TRP A 169 -20.28 -28.05 12.16
CA TRP A 169 -20.67 -26.71 12.59
C TRP A 169 -22.12 -26.71 13.15
N PRO A 170 -22.32 -26.52 14.48
CA PRO A 170 -23.64 -26.66 15.10
C PRO A 170 -24.43 -25.35 15.09
N TRP A 171 -23.83 -24.26 14.63
CA TRP A 171 -24.42 -22.93 14.63
C TRP A 171 -24.89 -22.52 13.23
N GLU A 172 -25.52 -21.35 13.15
CA GLU A 172 -25.80 -20.73 11.86
C GLU A 172 -24.51 -20.50 11.07
N GLN A 173 -24.57 -20.75 9.77
CA GLN A 173 -23.43 -20.60 8.87
C GLN A 173 -23.15 -19.12 8.61
N TYR A 174 -21.88 -18.75 8.56
CA TYR A 174 -21.49 -17.41 8.13
C TYR A 174 -21.77 -17.24 6.63
N ALA A 175 -22.61 -16.26 6.28
CA ALA A 175 -22.91 -15.95 4.88
C ALA A 175 -21.83 -15.02 4.30
N VAL A 176 -21.21 -15.42 3.19
CA VAL A 176 -20.31 -14.56 2.41
C VAL A 176 -21.16 -13.76 1.42
N LEU A 177 -21.39 -12.49 1.75
CA LEU A 177 -22.22 -11.61 0.92
C LEU A 177 -21.50 -11.22 -0.38
N PRO A 178 -22.23 -11.01 -1.48
CA PRO A 178 -21.68 -10.39 -2.69
C PRO A 178 -21.01 -9.06 -2.36
N ILE A 179 -19.92 -8.74 -3.06
CA ILE A 179 -19.21 -7.48 -2.87
C ILE A 179 -20.04 -6.32 -3.44
N ALA A 180 -20.11 -5.22 -2.71
CA ALA A 180 -20.78 -4.00 -3.17
C ALA A 180 -19.87 -3.08 -3.98
N ASN A 181 -18.55 -3.16 -3.76
CA ASN A 181 -17.54 -2.32 -4.42
C ASN A 181 -16.64 -3.19 -5.30
N ASP A 182 -16.24 -2.65 -6.44
CA ASP A 182 -15.31 -3.30 -7.34
C ASP A 182 -13.86 -3.24 -6.83
N LEU A 183 -13.06 -4.25 -7.22
CA LEU A 183 -11.63 -4.31 -6.93
C LEU A 183 -10.83 -3.54 -7.98
N GLU A 184 -10.81 -2.21 -7.85
CA GLU A 184 -10.03 -1.32 -8.73
C GLU A 184 -8.51 -1.46 -8.57
N HIS A 185 -8.05 -1.68 -7.34
CA HIS A 185 -6.65 -1.76 -6.99
C HIS A 185 -6.34 -3.08 -6.30
N PHE A 186 -5.38 -3.80 -6.87
CA PHE A 186 -4.80 -5.01 -6.29
C PHE A 186 -3.39 -5.21 -6.87
N TYR A 187 -2.41 -4.48 -6.33
CA TYR A 187 -1.03 -4.53 -6.78
C TYR A 187 -0.05 -4.19 -5.67
N ARG A 188 1.21 -4.55 -5.87
CA ARG A 188 2.32 -4.18 -4.98
C ARG A 188 2.86 -2.81 -5.36
N ILE A 189 3.19 -1.97 -4.36
CA ILE A 189 3.71 -0.63 -4.57
C ILE A 189 5.16 -0.72 -5.07
N THR A 190 5.97 -1.56 -4.45
CA THR A 190 7.36 -1.80 -4.88
C THR A 190 7.39 -2.71 -6.10
N LEU A 191 8.15 -2.32 -7.12
CA LEU A 191 8.41 -3.15 -8.30
C LEU A 191 9.35 -4.30 -7.95
N GLU A 192 9.01 -5.52 -8.39
CA GLU A 192 9.93 -6.66 -8.26
C GLU A 192 10.92 -6.62 -9.42
N PRO A 193 12.25 -6.66 -9.16
CA PRO A 193 13.23 -6.57 -10.23
C PRO A 193 13.06 -7.64 -11.32
N GLU A 194 12.76 -8.88 -10.92
CA GLU A 194 12.62 -10.02 -11.80
C GLU A 194 11.36 -9.90 -12.67
N GLN A 195 10.19 -9.68 -12.07
CA GLN A 195 8.94 -9.41 -12.78
C GLN A 195 9.02 -8.16 -13.65
N PHE A 196 9.68 -7.11 -13.18
CA PHE A 196 9.89 -5.89 -13.96
C PHE A 196 10.79 -6.17 -15.17
N SER A 197 11.86 -6.95 -15.00
CA SER A 197 12.72 -7.38 -16.11
C SER A 197 11.94 -8.19 -17.14
N GLU A 198 11.12 -9.14 -16.69
CA GLU A 198 10.23 -9.92 -17.56
C GLU A 198 9.25 -9.02 -18.34
N GLU A 199 8.61 -8.06 -17.66
CA GLU A 199 7.70 -7.10 -18.30
C GLU A 199 8.42 -6.16 -19.27
N VAL A 200 9.63 -5.70 -18.94
CA VAL A 200 10.47 -4.90 -19.85
C VAL A 200 10.83 -5.70 -21.10
N LEU A 201 11.19 -6.97 -20.96
CA LEU A 201 11.46 -7.86 -22.10
C LEU A 201 10.21 -8.18 -22.92
N ARG A 202 9.06 -8.34 -22.28
CA ARG A 202 7.77 -8.61 -22.91
C ARG A 202 7.26 -7.42 -23.71
N LEU A 203 7.24 -6.24 -23.08
CA LEU A 203 6.73 -5.00 -23.68
C LEU A 203 7.72 -4.40 -24.68
N ARG A 204 9.03 -4.64 -24.47
CA ARG A 204 10.20 -4.09 -25.20
C ARG A 204 10.31 -2.57 -25.17
N GLY A 205 9.22 -1.81 -25.17
CA GLY A 205 9.21 -0.35 -25.16
C GLY A 205 10.09 0.25 -26.28
N LEU A 206 10.61 1.45 -26.03
CA LEU A 206 11.65 2.06 -26.87
C LEU A 206 13.07 1.67 -26.42
N TRP A 207 13.20 0.69 -25.52
CA TRP A 207 14.50 0.27 -25.00
C TRP A 207 15.48 -0.22 -26.08
N PRO A 208 15.05 -0.93 -27.14
CA PRO A 208 15.93 -1.28 -28.26
C PRO A 208 16.53 -0.05 -28.96
N ASP A 209 15.78 1.04 -29.03
CA ASP A 209 16.18 2.30 -29.68
C ASP A 209 16.72 3.33 -28.66
N PHE A 210 16.99 2.91 -27.43
CA PHE A 210 17.44 3.81 -26.37
C PHE A 210 18.69 4.59 -26.79
N THR A 211 19.67 3.91 -27.39
CA THR A 211 20.89 4.55 -27.89
C THR A 211 20.61 5.46 -29.10
N LEU A 212 19.63 5.14 -29.94
CA LEU A 212 19.26 5.98 -31.07
C LEU A 212 18.67 7.32 -30.60
N HIS A 213 17.83 7.29 -29.56
CA HIS A 213 17.13 8.49 -29.06
C HIS A 213 17.90 9.26 -27.98
N PHE A 214 18.62 8.55 -27.11
CA PHE A 214 19.28 9.13 -25.93
C PHE A 214 20.81 9.04 -25.98
N GLY A 215 21.38 8.33 -26.96
CA GLY A 215 22.83 8.28 -27.21
C GLY A 215 23.35 9.57 -27.84
N GLN A 216 23.23 10.70 -27.14
CA GLN A 216 23.89 11.97 -27.51
C GLN A 216 25.31 12.08 -26.93
N THR A 217 25.99 10.97 -26.70
CA THR A 217 27.37 10.98 -26.21
C THR A 217 28.33 10.92 -27.39
N GLY A 218 28.92 12.07 -27.74
CA GLY A 218 30.09 12.13 -28.62
C GLY A 218 29.88 12.61 -30.05
N ALA A 219 28.70 13.11 -30.42
CA ALA A 219 28.57 13.85 -31.68
C ALA A 219 29.35 15.16 -31.55
N GLN A 220 30.53 15.24 -32.15
CA GLN A 220 31.21 16.52 -32.32
C GLN A 220 30.24 17.47 -33.03
N PRO A 221 29.93 18.64 -32.47
CA PRO A 221 29.08 19.61 -33.13
C PRO A 221 29.72 19.95 -34.47
N ARG A 222 29.05 19.59 -35.57
CA ARG A 222 29.50 19.95 -36.91
C ARG A 222 29.45 21.48 -37.01
N ALA A 223 30.54 22.08 -37.49
CA ALA A 223 30.55 23.50 -37.76
C ALA A 223 29.40 23.83 -38.73
N PRO A 224 28.64 24.92 -38.49
CA PRO A 224 27.54 25.30 -39.36
C PRO A 224 28.05 25.53 -40.78
N VAL A 225 27.30 25.07 -41.78
CA VAL A 225 27.65 25.16 -43.21
C VAL A 225 27.84 26.61 -43.67
N LYS A 226 27.26 27.57 -42.94
CA LYS A 226 27.41 29.00 -43.16
C LYS A 226 27.83 29.70 -41.88
N ALA A 227 28.67 30.72 -42.01
CA ALA A 227 29.03 31.59 -40.90
C ALA A 227 27.77 32.19 -40.24
N LEU A 228 27.70 32.10 -38.91
CA LEU A 228 26.63 32.69 -38.13
C LEU A 228 26.64 34.22 -38.32
N SER A 229 25.49 34.78 -38.67
CA SER A 229 25.35 36.24 -38.75
C SER A 229 25.42 36.86 -37.34
N ARG A 230 25.58 38.19 -37.29
CA ARG A 230 25.60 38.96 -36.02
C ARG A 230 24.34 38.74 -35.18
N TRP A 231 23.19 38.51 -35.82
CA TRP A 231 21.93 38.21 -35.13
C TRP A 231 21.98 36.87 -34.38
N HIS A 232 22.49 35.81 -35.03
CA HIS A 232 22.63 34.50 -34.39
C HIS A 232 23.59 34.55 -33.20
N LEU A 233 24.68 35.31 -33.32
CA LEU A 233 25.63 35.52 -32.23
C LEU A 233 24.99 36.27 -31.05
N ALA A 234 24.21 37.33 -31.34
CA ALA A 234 23.50 38.08 -30.31
C ALA A 234 22.45 37.22 -29.58
N LEU A 235 21.72 36.37 -30.31
CA LEU A 235 20.73 35.45 -29.73
C LEU A 235 21.39 34.39 -28.85
N ALA A 236 22.49 33.78 -29.34
CA ALA A 236 23.24 32.79 -28.57
C ALA A 236 23.88 33.39 -27.30
N LEU A 237 24.34 34.65 -27.37
CA LEU A 237 24.82 35.39 -26.19
C LEU A 237 23.69 35.63 -25.18
N ALA A 238 22.53 36.11 -25.64
CA ALA A 238 21.37 36.39 -24.78
C ALA A 238 20.80 35.12 -24.12
N ALA A 239 20.88 33.98 -24.81
CA ALA A 239 20.46 32.68 -24.31
C ALA A 239 21.53 31.97 -23.45
N GLY A 240 22.64 32.64 -23.11
CA GLY A 240 23.71 32.07 -22.30
C GLY A 240 24.43 30.88 -22.96
N ALA A 241 24.23 30.64 -24.25
CA ALA A 241 24.72 29.46 -24.96
C ALA A 241 26.19 29.58 -25.40
N ILE A 242 26.82 30.73 -25.20
CA ILE A 242 28.23 30.96 -25.54
C ILE A 242 29.09 30.86 -24.27
N THR A 243 29.99 29.89 -24.25
CA THR A 243 31.03 29.73 -23.22
C THR A 243 32.37 29.56 -23.92
N GLY A 244 33.43 30.20 -23.43
CA GLY A 244 34.75 30.12 -24.03
C GLY A 244 35.75 31.11 -23.47
N VAL A 245 36.92 31.16 -24.09
CA VAL A 245 38.02 32.05 -23.70
C VAL A 245 38.20 33.09 -24.80
N VAL A 246 38.21 34.37 -24.44
CA VAL A 246 38.46 35.48 -25.37
C VAL A 246 39.68 36.28 -24.94
N THR A 247 40.50 36.66 -25.91
CA THR A 247 41.69 37.49 -25.66
C THR A 247 41.40 38.91 -26.12
N SER A 248 41.55 39.88 -25.22
CA SER A 248 41.42 41.30 -25.56
C SER A 248 42.55 41.74 -26.49
N ARG A 249 42.36 42.89 -27.15
CA ARG A 249 43.41 43.54 -27.95
C ARG A 249 44.65 43.95 -27.14
N SER A 250 44.51 44.03 -25.81
CA SER A 250 45.62 44.29 -24.86
C SER A 250 46.29 43.01 -24.36
N GLY A 251 45.93 41.84 -24.90
CA GLY A 251 46.51 40.53 -24.52
C GLY A 251 45.89 39.90 -23.28
N ARG A 252 44.86 40.50 -22.68
CA ARG A 252 44.20 39.97 -21.48
C ARG A 252 43.24 38.84 -21.87
N VAL A 253 43.44 37.67 -21.28
CA VAL A 253 42.58 36.50 -21.47
C VAL A 253 41.41 36.57 -20.50
N LEU A 254 40.18 36.47 -21.00
CA LEU A 254 38.93 36.49 -20.24
C LEU A 254 38.16 35.20 -20.50
N VAL A 255 37.60 34.62 -19.45
CA VAL A 255 36.68 33.49 -19.57
C VAL A 255 35.25 34.04 -19.64
N LEU A 256 34.55 33.73 -20.71
CA LEU A 256 33.13 33.97 -20.87
C LEU A 256 32.40 32.68 -20.49
N LYS A 257 31.52 32.77 -19.50
CA LYS A 257 30.55 31.73 -19.17
C LYS A 257 29.17 32.34 -19.33
N GLY A 258 28.48 31.94 -20.39
CA GLY A 258 27.08 32.29 -20.55
C GLY A 258 26.25 31.58 -19.48
N ASP A 259 25.27 32.29 -18.94
CA ASP A 259 24.27 31.73 -18.03
C ASP A 259 22.93 32.37 -18.37
N THR A 260 21.83 31.65 -18.13
CA THR A 260 20.47 32.17 -18.28
C THR A 260 19.68 31.77 -17.06
N TYR A 261 19.45 32.75 -16.21
CA TYR A 261 18.63 32.61 -15.03
C TYR A 261 17.21 33.10 -15.35
N LYS A 262 16.24 32.18 -15.28
CA LYS A 262 14.83 32.53 -15.35
C LYS A 262 14.34 32.85 -13.94
N ASP A 263 14.23 34.13 -13.63
CA ASP A 263 13.56 34.56 -12.41
C ASP A 263 12.05 34.36 -12.58
N LYS A 264 11.46 33.48 -11.77
CA LYS A 264 10.01 33.36 -11.69
C LYS A 264 9.56 34.22 -10.52
N VAL A 265 9.01 35.39 -10.81
CA VAL A 265 8.29 36.19 -9.82
C VAL A 265 6.87 35.63 -9.74
N PRO A 266 6.50 34.89 -8.67
CA PRO A 266 5.12 34.45 -8.50
C PRO A 266 4.26 35.69 -8.27
N LYS A 267 3.24 35.88 -9.12
CA LYS A 267 2.28 36.96 -8.97
C LYS A 267 0.98 36.33 -8.49
N THR A 268 0.73 36.41 -7.19
CA THR A 268 -0.55 36.01 -6.61
C THR A 268 -1.56 37.13 -6.88
N GLU A 269 -2.58 36.83 -7.67
CA GLU A 269 -3.73 37.72 -7.85
C GLU A 269 -4.90 37.19 -7.02
N PHE A 270 -5.43 38.04 -6.13
CA PHE A 270 -6.63 37.78 -5.36
C PHE A 270 -7.81 38.38 -6.12
N THR A 271 -8.75 37.53 -6.51
CA THR A 271 -10.03 37.98 -7.07
C THR A 271 -11.12 37.66 -6.07
N GLU A 272 -11.94 38.67 -5.77
CA GLU A 272 -13.06 38.61 -4.83
C GLU A 272 -14.35 38.65 -5.66
N ASP A 273 -15.24 37.68 -5.43
CA ASP A 273 -16.56 37.63 -6.09
C ASP A 273 -17.58 38.54 -5.40
N GLU A 274 -18.76 38.73 -6.02
CA GLU A 274 -19.84 39.58 -5.47
C GLU A 274 -20.45 39.03 -4.16
N ASP A 275 -20.15 37.78 -3.79
CA ASP A 275 -20.57 37.13 -2.54
C ASP A 275 -19.50 37.19 -1.44
N GLY A 276 -18.35 37.83 -1.70
CA GLY A 276 -17.27 38.05 -0.74
C GLY A 276 -16.32 36.86 -0.56
N ASN A 277 -16.31 35.89 -1.49
CA ASN A 277 -15.35 34.80 -1.47
C ASN A 277 -14.08 35.20 -2.21
N VAL A 278 -12.93 35.05 -1.54
CA VAL A 278 -11.60 35.36 -2.09
C VAL A 278 -10.97 34.11 -2.67
N PHE A 279 -10.66 34.12 -3.96
CA PHE A 279 -9.94 33.05 -4.65
C PHE A 279 -8.47 33.43 -4.86
N GLU A 280 -7.55 32.59 -4.35
CA GLU A 280 -6.11 32.71 -4.59
C GLU A 280 -5.73 31.91 -5.85
N THR A 281 -5.27 32.59 -6.90
CA THR A 281 -4.65 31.92 -8.05
C THR A 281 -3.13 32.15 -7.99
N ARG A 282 -2.35 31.06 -7.97
CA ARG A 282 -0.87 31.07 -7.91
C ARG A 282 -0.22 30.87 -9.27
#